data_AF-U7VCK9-F1
#
_entry.id   AF-U7VCK9-F1
#
_cell.length_a   1.000
_cell.length_b   1.000
_cell.length_c   1.000
_cell.angle_alpha   90.00
_cell.angle_beta   90.00
_cell.angle_gamma   90.00
#
_symmetry.space_group_name_H-M   'P 1'
#
loop_
_entity.id
_entity.type
_entity.pdbx_description
1 polymer ?
#
loop_
_entity_poly.entity_id
_entity_poly.type
_entity_poly.pdbx_seq_one_letter_code
_entity_poly.pdbx_strand_id
1 'polypeptide(L)'
;MLVLTAALSLTALAGSVNGNMTKIRAYNDGNQISFESRIPNLTFKVKKTDILKSMTRKGKIMSVADIEKNGIILDVDRKAVVTLDRVGDGLYIKTKNNTMFVTEKELDKIRS
;
A
#
# COMPACT_ATOMS: atom_id res chain seq x y z
N MET A 1 -19.47 22.46 34.00
CA MET A 1 -19.03 21.11 33.56
C MET A 1 -18.46 21.26 32.16
N LEU A 2 -17.13 21.22 32.05
CA LEU A 2 -16.45 21.28 30.77
C LEU A 2 -16.44 19.86 30.18
N VAL A 3 -17.34 19.57 29.24
CA VAL A 3 -17.28 18.31 28.48
C VAL A 3 -16.13 18.47 27.50
N LEU A 4 -14.94 18.07 27.96
CA LEU A 4 -13.78 17.87 27.12
C LEU A 4 -14.10 16.65 26.24
N THR A 5 -14.79 16.87 25.13
CA THR A 5 -14.78 15.94 24.01
C THR A 5 -13.34 15.79 23.59
N ALA A 6 -12.68 14.76 24.13
CA ALA A 6 -11.45 14.24 23.57
C ALA A 6 -11.78 13.94 22.11
N ALA A 7 -11.35 14.84 21.23
CA ALA A 7 -11.25 14.57 19.82
C ALA A 7 -10.33 13.36 19.73
N LEU A 8 -10.94 12.17 19.66
CA LEU A 8 -10.30 10.97 19.18
C LEU A 8 -9.70 11.39 17.85
N SER A 9 -8.39 11.60 17.88
CA SER A 9 -7.55 11.75 16.71
C SER A 9 -7.72 10.47 15.90
N LEU A 10 -8.76 10.43 15.06
CA LEU A 10 -9.03 9.46 14.00
C LEU A 10 -7.92 9.46 12.92
N THR A 11 -6.79 10.11 13.21
CA THR A 11 -5.76 10.52 12.28
C THR A 11 -4.59 9.52 12.28
N ALA A 12 -4.82 8.28 11.85
CA ALA A 12 -3.74 7.40 11.39
C ALA A 12 -4.19 6.14 10.62
N LEU A 13 -5.40 6.09 10.07
CA LEU A 13 -5.76 5.02 9.12
C LEU A 13 -5.06 5.27 7.78
N ALA A 14 -3.80 4.86 7.68
CA ALA A 14 -3.00 5.05 6.46
C ALA A 14 -3.37 4.05 5.34
N GLY A 15 -4.23 3.07 5.64
CA GLY A 15 -4.75 2.13 4.67
C GLY A 15 -5.46 0.92 5.28
N SER A 16 -5.58 -0.15 4.48
CA SER A 16 -6.07 -1.45 4.95
C SER A 16 -5.33 -2.60 4.28
N VAL A 17 -5.32 -3.76 4.94
CA VAL A 17 -4.83 -5.02 4.38
C VAL A 17 -5.87 -6.10 4.62
N ASN A 18 -6.31 -6.77 3.56
CA ASN A 18 -7.37 -7.79 3.55
C ASN A 18 -8.66 -7.30 4.25
N GLY A 19 -8.99 -6.01 4.09
CA GLY A 19 -10.15 -5.37 4.71
C GLY A 19 -9.92 -4.90 6.16
N ASN A 20 -8.81 -5.27 6.79
CA ASN A 20 -8.47 -4.81 8.14
C ASN A 20 -7.70 -3.50 8.07
N MET A 21 -8.18 -2.49 8.80
CA MET A 21 -7.51 -1.19 8.87
C MET A 21 -6.16 -1.31 9.56
N THR A 22 -5.14 -0.73 8.95
CA THR A 22 -3.78 -0.75 9.49
C THR A 22 -3.01 0.48 9.05
N LYS A 23 -1.93 0.75 9.76
CA LYS A 23 -0.94 1.73 9.32
C LYS A 23 -0.14 1.14 8.17
N ILE A 24 -0.12 1.84 7.05
CA ILE A 24 0.74 1.60 5.90
C ILE A 24 1.76 2.73 5.81
N ARG A 25 2.99 2.39 5.46
CA ARG A 25 4.04 3.35 5.15
C ARG A 25 4.58 3.09 3.75
N ALA A 26 4.68 4.16 2.97
CA ALA A 26 5.34 4.11 1.66
C ALA A 26 6.79 4.59 1.77
N TYR A 27 7.71 3.84 1.17
CA TYR A 27 9.13 4.17 1.06
C TYR A 27 9.56 4.13 -0.39
N ASN A 28 10.27 5.17 -0.84
CA ASN A 28 10.82 5.25 -2.20
C ASN A 28 12.28 4.77 -2.16
N ASP A 29 12.55 3.65 -2.82
CA ASP A 29 13.88 3.01 -2.90
C ASP A 29 14.38 3.06 -4.36
N GLY A 30 14.60 4.28 -4.85
CA GLY A 30 15.03 4.57 -6.21
C GLY A 30 14.02 4.13 -7.29
N ASN A 31 14.17 2.90 -7.79
CA ASN A 31 13.35 2.34 -8.86
C ASN A 31 12.12 1.56 -8.35
N GLN A 32 12.03 1.33 -7.05
CA GLN A 32 10.90 0.64 -6.42
C GLN A 32 10.25 1.49 -5.33
N ILE A 33 9.00 1.18 -5.03
CA ILE A 33 8.27 1.70 -3.90
C ILE A 33 7.85 0.53 -3.02
N SER A 34 8.22 0.60 -1.74
CA SER A 34 7.84 -0.35 -0.71
C SER A 34 6.63 0.17 0.05
N PHE A 35 5.56 -0.62 0.12
CA PHE A 35 4.39 -0.37 0.93
C PHE A 35 4.35 -1.37 2.08
N GLU A 36 4.66 -0.90 3.28
CA GLU A 36 4.81 -1.73 4.47
C GLU A 36 3.61 -1.58 5.39
N SER A 37 3.04 -2.70 5.82
CA SER A 37 1.97 -2.74 6.82
C SER A 37 2.43 -3.46 8.08
N ARG A 38 1.97 -3.00 9.24
CA ARG A 38 2.34 -3.59 10.53
C ARG A 38 1.51 -4.82 10.90
N ILE A 39 0.20 -4.79 10.64
CA ILE A 39 -0.74 -5.85 11.03
C ILE A 39 -1.75 -6.07 9.89
N PRO A 40 -1.74 -7.25 9.22
CA PRO A 40 -0.64 -8.24 9.25
C PRO A 40 0.67 -7.62 8.76
N ASN A 41 1.82 -8.16 9.18
CA ASN A 41 3.11 -7.72 8.69
C ASN A 41 3.26 -8.18 7.23
N LEU A 42 3.02 -7.26 6.29
CA LEU A 42 3.02 -7.50 4.86
C LEU A 42 3.63 -6.30 4.15
N THR A 43 4.58 -6.57 3.26
CA THR A 43 5.27 -5.56 2.46
C THR A 43 5.12 -5.89 0.99
N PHE A 44 4.74 -4.90 0.19
CA PHE A 44 4.77 -4.96 -1.27
C PHE A 44 5.84 -4.04 -1.81
N LYS A 45 6.79 -4.55 -2.59
CA LYS A 45 7.77 -3.74 -3.31
C LYS A 45 7.43 -3.74 -4.79
N VAL A 46 7.04 -2.59 -5.34
CA VAL A 46 6.53 -2.46 -6.72
C VAL A 46 7.39 -1.46 -7.48
N LYS A 47 7.58 -1.68 -8.79
CA LYS A 47 8.29 -0.70 -9.64
C LYS A 47 7.62 0.67 -9.59
N LYS A 48 8.43 1.72 -9.37
CA LYS A 48 7.96 3.11 -9.29
C LYS A 48 7.19 3.53 -10.54
N THR A 49 7.67 3.14 -11.72
CA THR A 49 7.03 3.46 -12.99
C THR A 49 5.62 2.88 -13.12
N ASP A 50 5.37 1.68 -12.59
CA ASP A 50 4.05 1.06 -12.66
C ASP A 50 3.08 1.65 -11.64
N ILE A 51 3.58 2.04 -10.45
CA ILE A 51 2.79 2.84 -9.49
C ILE A 51 2.40 4.18 -10.11
N LEU A 52 3.35 4.93 -10.68
CA LEU A 52 3.06 6.21 -11.34
C LEU A 52 2.06 6.06 -12.49
N LYS A 53 2.19 5.02 -13.32
CA LYS A 53 1.20 4.72 -14.36
C LYS A 53 -0.16 4.42 -13.74
N SER A 54 -0.22 3.65 -12.64
CA SER A 54 -1.50 3.26 -12.02
C SER A 54 -2.24 4.46 -11.42
N MET A 55 -1.50 5.50 -11.03
CA MET A 55 -2.08 6.74 -10.52
C MET A 55 -2.51 7.72 -11.60
N THR A 56 -2.01 7.58 -12.83
CA THR A 56 -2.22 8.56 -13.92
C THR A 56 -3.10 8.04 -15.04
N ARG A 57 -3.09 6.72 -15.29
CA ARG A 57 -3.89 6.08 -16.34
C ARG A 57 -5.23 5.62 -15.76
N LYS A 58 -6.27 5.67 -16.58
CA LYS A 58 -7.55 5.03 -16.27
C LYS A 58 -7.42 3.51 -16.42
N GLY A 59 -7.92 2.77 -15.44
CA GLY A 59 -7.98 1.31 -15.46
C GLY A 59 -6.94 0.64 -14.56
N LYS A 60 -6.96 -0.70 -14.58
CA LYS A 60 -6.09 -1.55 -13.76
C LYS A 60 -4.77 -1.80 -14.46
N ILE A 61 -3.67 -1.79 -13.70
CA ILE A 61 -2.33 -2.09 -14.20
C ILE A 61 -1.84 -3.38 -13.56
N MET A 62 -1.39 -4.31 -14.38
CA MET A 62 -0.66 -5.49 -13.90
C MET A 62 0.82 -5.12 -13.76
N SER A 63 1.39 -5.44 -12.61
CA SER A 63 2.82 -5.25 -12.34
C SER A 63 3.36 -6.49 -11.63
N VAL A 64 4.67 -6.49 -11.45
CA VAL A 64 5.39 -7.52 -10.71
C VAL A 64 5.92 -6.88 -9.43
N ALA A 65 5.61 -7.50 -8.30
CA ALA A 65 6.01 -7.02 -6.98
C ALA A 65 6.72 -8.10 -6.18
N ASP A 66 7.68 -7.69 -5.37
CA ASP A 66 8.24 -8.55 -4.33
C ASP A 66 7.35 -8.47 -3.08
N ILE A 67 7.07 -9.61 -2.46
CA ILE A 67 6.16 -9.71 -1.32
C ILE A 67 6.88 -10.33 -0.13
N GLU A 68 6.85 -9.62 0.99
CA GLU A 68 7.39 -10.10 2.26
C GLU A 68 6.27 -10.17 3.29
N LYS A 69 6.18 -11.28 4.03
CA LYS A 69 5.17 -11.45 5.08
C LYS A 69 5.83 -11.95 6.35
N ASN A 70 5.61 -11.24 7.46
CA ASN A 70 6.20 -11.57 8.78
C ASN A 70 7.74 -11.69 8.75
N GLY A 71 8.43 -10.90 7.93
CA GLY A 71 9.90 -10.98 7.77
C GLY A 71 10.38 -12.20 6.98
N ILE A 72 9.47 -13.02 6.46
CA ILE A 72 9.77 -14.11 5.54
C ILE A 72 9.47 -13.61 4.13
N ILE A 73 10.50 -13.61 3.27
CA ILE A 73 10.28 -13.49 1.83
C ILE A 73 9.53 -14.75 1.42
N LEU A 74 8.27 -14.60 0.98
CA LEU A 74 7.39 -15.74 0.78
C LEU A 74 7.77 -16.64 -0.41
N ASP A 75 8.83 -16.32 -1.13
CA ASP A 75 9.50 -17.21 -2.08
C ASP A 75 10.77 -16.52 -2.56
N VAL A 76 11.94 -17.13 -2.31
CA VAL A 76 13.26 -16.58 -2.70
C VAL A 76 13.43 -16.49 -4.23
N ASP A 77 12.43 -16.93 -5.01
CA ASP A 77 12.47 -16.98 -6.48
C ASP A 77 11.40 -16.20 -7.26
N ARG A 78 10.25 -15.74 -6.72
CA ARG A 78 9.18 -15.24 -7.62
C ARG A 78 8.35 -14.08 -7.07
N LYS A 79 8.83 -12.86 -7.33
CA LYS A 79 8.09 -11.85 -8.11
C LYS A 79 6.61 -12.23 -8.34
N ALA A 80 5.70 -11.66 -7.56
CA ALA A 80 4.28 -11.93 -7.67
C ALA A 80 3.62 -10.95 -8.64
N VAL A 81 2.71 -11.46 -9.48
CA VAL A 81 1.87 -10.58 -10.30
C VAL A 81 0.85 -9.90 -9.39
N VAL A 82 0.90 -8.57 -9.37
CA VAL A 82 -0.03 -7.71 -8.65
C VAL A 82 -0.89 -6.93 -9.63
N THR A 83 -2.12 -6.67 -9.23
CA THR A 83 -3.00 -5.70 -9.88
C THR A 83 -3.01 -4.42 -9.06
N LEU A 84 -2.63 -3.33 -9.71
CA LEU A 84 -2.68 -1.96 -9.23
C LEU A 84 -3.99 -1.34 -9.72
N ASP A 85 -4.83 -0.89 -8.80
CA ASP A 85 -6.20 -0.45 -9.08
C ASP A 85 -6.49 0.84 -8.32
N ARG A 86 -6.53 1.97 -9.04
CA ARG A 86 -6.77 3.29 -8.48
C ARG A 86 -8.26 3.47 -8.20
N VAL A 87 -8.60 3.75 -6.95
CA VAL A 87 -9.99 3.92 -6.50
C VAL A 87 -10.09 5.16 -5.62
N GLY A 88 -10.94 6.12 -5.99
CA GLY A 88 -11.12 7.39 -5.28
C GLY A 88 -9.80 8.15 -5.20
N ASP A 89 -9.25 8.30 -3.99
CA ASP A 89 -7.95 8.92 -3.69
C ASP A 89 -6.85 7.93 -3.26
N GLY A 90 -7.15 6.62 -3.18
CA GLY A 90 -6.16 5.59 -2.87
C GLY A 90 -5.81 4.62 -4.00
N LEU A 91 -4.88 3.72 -3.71
CA LEU A 91 -4.41 2.68 -4.61
C LEU A 91 -4.58 1.31 -3.94
N TYR A 92 -5.27 0.40 -4.62
CA TYR A 92 -5.24 -1.01 -4.27
C TYR A 92 -4.07 -1.72 -4.94
N ILE A 93 -3.38 -2.56 -4.16
CA ILE A 93 -2.37 -3.52 -4.59
C ILE A 93 -2.93 -4.90 -4.27
N LYS A 94 -3.32 -5.65 -5.31
CA LYS A 94 -4.02 -6.92 -5.20
C LYS A 94 -3.18 -8.06 -5.73
N THR A 95 -3.09 -9.14 -4.98
CA THR A 95 -2.62 -10.46 -5.44
C THR A 95 -3.78 -11.44 -5.37
N LYS A 96 -3.51 -12.71 -5.71
CA LYS A 96 -4.49 -13.80 -5.49
C LYS A 96 -4.94 -13.92 -4.02
N ASN A 97 -4.03 -13.68 -3.07
CA ASN A 97 -4.25 -14.04 -1.66
C ASN A 97 -4.27 -12.83 -0.70
N ASN A 98 -3.75 -11.68 -1.14
CA ASN A 98 -3.62 -10.49 -0.32
C ASN A 98 -4.05 -9.25 -1.08
N THR A 99 -4.73 -8.34 -0.39
CA THR A 99 -5.11 -7.03 -0.89
C THR A 99 -4.61 -5.97 0.09
N MET A 100 -3.94 -4.95 -0.42
CA MET A 100 -3.54 -3.77 0.34
C MET A 100 -4.14 -2.53 -0.28
N PHE A 101 -4.74 -1.65 0.52
CA PHE A 101 -5.23 -0.33 0.10
C PHE A 101 -4.36 0.74 0.73
N VAL A 102 -3.72 1.54 -0.10
CA VAL A 102 -2.85 2.66 0.28
C VAL A 102 -3.61 3.95 0.06
N THR A 103 -3.64 4.81 1.08
CA THR A 103 -4.32 6.13 1.00
C THR A 103 -3.48 7.15 0.22
N GLU A 104 -4.13 8.21 -0.28
CA GLU A 104 -3.46 9.32 -0.99
C GLU A 104 -2.30 9.90 -0.21
N LYS A 105 -2.47 10.08 1.09
CA LYS A 105 -1.44 10.64 1.99
C LYS A 105 -0.12 9.87 1.93
N GLU A 106 -0.17 8.54 1.78
CA GLU A 106 1.04 7.74 1.62
C GLU A 106 1.54 7.74 0.17
N LEU A 107 0.64 7.87 -0.81
CA LEU A 107 0.99 7.99 -2.22
C LEU A 107 1.63 9.35 -2.59
N ASP A 108 1.34 10.43 -1.86
CA ASP A 108 1.96 11.73 -2.15
C ASP A 108 3.44 11.77 -1.75
N LYS A 109 3.83 11.02 -0.72
CA LYS A 109 5.24 10.93 -0.27
C LYS A 109 6.19 10.35 -1.31
N ILE A 110 5.65 9.58 -2.26
CA ILE A 110 6.42 8.90 -3.31
C ILE A 110 6.35 9.64 -4.66
N ARG A 111 5.46 10.64 -4.77
CA ARG A 111 5.32 11.53 -5.94
C ARG A 111 6.32 12.68 -5.91
N SER A 112 6.59 13.19 -4.70
CA SER A 112 7.57 14.26 -4.43
C SER A 112 9.01 13.83 -4.60
#